data_AF-A0A7U9MXD4-F1
#
_entry.id   AF-A0A7U9MXD4-F1
#
_cell.length_a   1.000
_cell.length_b   1.000
_cell.length_c   1.000
_cell.angle_alpha   90.00
_cell.angle_beta   90.00
_cell.angle_gamma   90.00
#
_symmetry.space_group_name_H-M   'P 1'
#
loop_
_entity.id
_entity.type
_entity.pdbx_description
1 polymer ?
#
loop_
_entity_poly.entity_id
_entity_poly.type
_entity_poly.pdbx_seq_one_letter_code
_entity_poly.pdbx_strand_id
1 'polypeptide(L)'
;MEGVTQEDTAPYDLITFEGGLYASAMSVDGDDDIGGRIYEGIRKWLEESGFESDERPGHRTMGHMVNPTEEIRQALGYHQMEIFVPIKIRSRHWRKEG
;
A
#
# COMPACT_ATOMS: atom_id res chain seq x y z
N MET A 1 20.03 3.17 -22.71
CA MET A 1 18.82 2.38 -23.02
C MET A 1 17.70 3.39 -23.11
N GLU A 2 17.09 3.57 -24.28
CA GLU A 2 15.83 4.31 -24.36
C GLU A 2 14.79 3.51 -23.55
N GLY A 3 14.15 4.17 -22.59
CA GLY A 3 13.12 3.55 -21.75
C GLY A 3 11.83 3.31 -22.53
N VAL A 4 10.88 2.60 -21.91
CA VAL A 4 9.53 2.42 -22.44
C VAL A 4 8.90 3.80 -22.67
N THR A 5 8.32 4.02 -23.84
CA THR A 5 7.63 5.26 -24.22
C THR A 5 6.12 5.14 -24.10
N GLN A 6 5.40 6.26 -24.19
CA GLN A 6 3.94 6.26 -24.17
C GLN A 6 3.32 5.60 -25.42
N GLU A 7 4.03 5.61 -26.56
CA GLU A 7 3.59 4.95 -27.78
C GLU A 7 3.64 3.43 -27.63
N ASP A 8 4.65 2.91 -26.91
CA ASP A 8 4.80 1.48 -26.62
C ASP A 8 3.68 0.93 -25.73
N THR A 9 3.03 1.78 -24.93
CA THR A 9 1.99 1.37 -23.96
C THR A 9 0.56 1.61 -24.43
N ALA A 10 0.35 2.18 -25.63
CA ALA A 10 -0.99 2.48 -26.11
C ALA A 10 -1.87 1.21 -26.16
N PRO A 11 -3.15 1.27 -25.71
CA PRO A 11 -3.92 2.46 -25.34
C PRO A 11 -3.83 2.84 -23.85
N TYR A 12 -2.90 2.26 -23.09
CA TYR A 12 -2.76 2.51 -21.66
C TYR A 12 -1.82 3.70 -21.38
N ASP A 13 -2.16 4.45 -20.33
CA ASP A 13 -1.32 5.54 -19.84
C ASP A 13 -0.09 4.99 -19.12
N LEU A 14 1.10 5.46 -19.52
CA LEU A 14 2.32 5.21 -18.77
C LEU A 14 2.36 6.18 -17.58
N ILE A 15 2.18 5.64 -16.39
CA ILE A 15 2.28 6.41 -15.14
C ILE A 15 3.58 6.11 -14.42
N THR A 16 4.16 7.13 -13.78
CA THR A 16 5.21 6.94 -12.78
C THR A 16 4.58 6.69 -11.42
N PHE A 17 5.00 5.63 -10.75
CA PHE A 17 4.59 5.36 -9.37
C PHE A 17 5.72 5.77 -8.41
N GLU A 18 5.46 6.79 -7.59
CA GLU A 18 6.42 7.26 -6.59
C GLU A 18 6.53 6.21 -5.48
N GLY A 19 7.74 5.74 -5.19
CA GLY A 19 8.00 4.90 -4.02
C GLY A 19 7.96 5.71 -2.71
N GLY A 20 8.06 5.04 -1.57
CA GLY A 20 7.99 5.74 -0.29
C GLY A 20 7.92 4.79 0.90
N LEU A 21 7.46 5.32 2.03
CA LEU A 21 7.18 4.54 3.22
C LEU A 21 5.70 4.15 3.25
N TYR A 22 5.41 2.90 3.61
CA TYR A 22 4.05 2.38 3.71
C TYR A 22 3.85 1.66 5.04
N ALA A 23 2.67 1.83 5.64
CA ALA A 23 2.14 0.87 6.60
C ALA A 23 1.60 -0.33 5.80
N SER A 24 2.17 -1.52 6.00
CA SER A 24 1.74 -2.75 5.34
C SER A 24 0.94 -3.64 6.31
N ALA A 25 -0.08 -4.32 5.78
CA ALA A 25 -0.83 -5.34 6.50
C ALA A 25 -1.26 -6.46 5.55
N MET A 26 -1.39 -7.68 6.08
CA MET A 26 -1.93 -8.83 5.35
C MET A 26 -3.42 -8.99 5.67
N SER A 27 -4.21 -9.29 4.64
CA SER A 27 -5.66 -9.49 4.72
C SER A 27 -6.13 -10.70 3.93
N VAL A 28 -7.39 -11.05 4.17
CA VAL A 28 -8.15 -11.93 3.27
C VAL A 28 -8.64 -11.09 2.10
N ASP A 29 -8.38 -11.53 0.89
CA ASP A 29 -8.88 -10.94 -0.36
C ASP A 29 -10.38 -11.23 -0.54
N GLY A 30 -11.11 -10.24 -1.05
CA GLY A 30 -12.57 -10.30 -1.22
C GLY A 30 -13.40 -10.15 0.06
N ASP A 31 -12.75 -9.94 1.21
CA ASP A 31 -13.41 -9.57 2.47
C ASP A 31 -13.26 -8.07 2.72
N ASP A 32 -14.19 -7.30 2.15
CA ASP A 32 -14.21 -5.84 2.24
C ASP A 32 -14.32 -5.32 3.68
N ASP A 33 -14.92 -6.11 4.58
CA ASP A 33 -15.01 -5.78 6.01
C ASP A 33 -13.62 -5.83 6.68
N ILE A 34 -12.79 -6.81 6.31
CA ILE A 34 -11.40 -6.90 6.79
C ILE A 34 -10.55 -5.77 6.22
N GLY A 35 -10.70 -5.45 4.93
CA GLY A 35 -10.01 -4.32 4.29
C GLY A 35 -10.28 -3.00 5.00
N GLY A 36 -11.56 -2.71 5.29
CA GLY A 36 -11.97 -1.51 6.03
C GLY A 36 -11.41 -1.46 7.45
N ARG A 37 -11.38 -2.60 8.16
CA ARG A 37 -10.79 -2.68 9.52
C ARG A 37 -9.29 -2.41 9.53
N ILE A 38 -8.56 -2.89 8.52
CA ILE A 38 -7.13 -2.64 8.37
C ILE A 38 -6.87 -1.15 8.16
N TYR A 39 -7.60 -0.51 7.24
CA TYR A 39 -7.44 0.92 6.98
C TYR A 39 -7.75 1.76 8.23
N GLU A 40 -8.86 1.47 8.93
CA GLU A 40 -9.19 2.15 10.18
C GLU A 40 -8.19 1.86 11.31
N GLY A 41 -7.64 0.65 11.37
CA GLY A 41 -6.60 0.28 12.32
C GLY A 41 -5.31 1.08 12.09
N ILE A 42 -4.87 1.20 10.84
CA ILE A 42 -3.72 2.02 10.45
C ILE A 42 -4.00 3.49 10.76
N ARG A 43 -5.20 3.99 10.45
CA ARG A 43 -5.61 5.38 10.74
C ARG A 43 -5.52 5.68 12.24
N LYS A 44 -6.01 4.79 13.10
CA LYS A 44 -5.90 4.92 14.56
C LYS A 44 -4.45 4.87 15.03
N TRP A 45 -3.66 3.92 14.52
CA TRP A 45 -2.23 3.85 14.86
C TRP A 45 -1.47 5.13 14.46
N LEU A 46 -1.84 5.75 13.34
CA LEU A 46 -1.26 7.03 12.92
C LEU A 46 -1.53 8.16 13.91
N GLU A 47 -2.66 8.17 14.62
CA GLU A 47 -2.98 9.22 15.60
C GLU A 47 -1.96 9.27 16.75
N GLU A 48 -1.43 8.12 17.13
CA GLU A 48 -0.52 7.96 18.28
C GLU A 48 0.94 7.77 17.86
N SER A 49 1.23 7.61 16.57
CA SER A 49 2.58 7.39 16.05
C SER A 49 3.30 8.67 15.65
N GLY A 50 4.61 8.54 15.38
CA GLY A 50 5.43 9.59 14.77
C GLY A 50 5.19 9.78 13.26
N PHE A 51 4.18 9.14 12.69
CA PHE A 51 3.87 9.16 11.26
C PHE A 51 2.53 9.83 10.97
N GLU A 52 2.27 10.14 9.71
CA GLU A 52 0.99 10.64 9.18
C GLU A 52 0.74 10.09 7.77
N SER A 53 -0.51 10.16 7.30
CA SER A 53 -0.87 9.71 5.95
C SER A 53 -0.12 10.52 4.88
N ASP A 54 0.34 9.83 3.84
CA ASP A 54 0.86 10.43 2.60
C ASP A 54 -0.01 10.09 1.38
N GLU A 55 -1.31 9.86 1.58
CA GLU A 55 -2.26 9.66 0.47
C GLU A 55 -2.44 10.96 -0.34
N ARG A 56 -2.11 10.90 -1.63
CA ARG A 56 -2.20 11.99 -2.60
C ARG A 56 -2.28 11.45 -4.03
N PRO A 57 -2.65 12.25 -5.05
CA PRO A 57 -2.58 11.80 -6.44
C PRO A 57 -1.18 11.24 -6.77
N GLY A 58 -1.13 10.00 -7.26
CA GLY A 58 0.12 9.28 -7.55
C GLY A 58 0.69 8.46 -6.39
N HIS A 59 0.15 8.59 -5.17
CA HIS A 59 0.59 7.87 -3.98
C HIS A 59 -0.64 7.44 -3.17
N ARG A 60 -1.20 6.28 -3.51
CA ARG A 60 -2.50 5.80 -3.01
C ARG A 60 -2.33 4.49 -2.27
N THR A 61 -3.30 4.13 -1.44
CA THR A 61 -3.38 2.78 -0.89
C THR A 61 -3.41 1.74 -2.02
N MET A 62 -2.56 0.72 -1.91
CA MET A 62 -2.46 -0.38 -2.87
C MET A 62 -2.86 -1.70 -2.22
N GLY A 63 -3.40 -2.60 -3.02
CA GLY A 63 -3.61 -4.00 -2.65
C GLY A 63 -2.89 -4.91 -3.64
N HIS A 64 -2.07 -5.83 -3.15
CA HIS A 64 -1.43 -6.88 -3.94
C HIS A 64 -1.99 -8.25 -3.58
N MET A 65 -2.64 -8.91 -4.53
CA MET A 65 -2.97 -10.33 -4.41
C MET A 65 -1.67 -11.13 -4.54
N VAL A 66 -1.17 -11.64 -3.41
CA VAL A 66 0.16 -12.27 -3.37
C VAL A 66 0.13 -13.75 -3.76
N ASN A 67 -1.04 -14.40 -3.72
CA ASN A 67 -1.16 -15.83 -3.98
C ASN A 67 -0.87 -16.16 -5.46
N PRO A 68 0.29 -16.74 -5.80
CA PRO A 68 0.63 -17.06 -7.18
C PRO A 68 0.02 -18.40 -7.63
N THR A 69 -0.43 -19.25 -6.69
CA THR A 69 -0.91 -20.61 -6.98
C THR A 69 -2.12 -21.00 -6.13
N GLU A 70 -2.88 -21.96 -6.67
CA GLU A 70 -4.04 -22.58 -6.01
C GLU A 70 -3.66 -23.40 -4.78
N GLU A 71 -2.46 -23.99 -4.75
CA GLU A 71 -1.94 -24.75 -3.59
C GLU A 71 -1.81 -23.86 -2.34
N ILE A 72 -1.27 -22.65 -2.50
CA ILE A 72 -1.12 -21.69 -1.39
C ILE A 72 -2.50 -21.28 -0.87
N ARG A 73 -3.45 -21.02 -1.77
CA ARG A 73 -4.84 -20.73 -1.39
C ARG A 73 -5.47 -21.86 -0.57
N GLN A 74 -5.26 -23.12 -0.98
CA GLN A 74 -5.81 -24.28 -0.27
C GLN A 74 -5.19 -24.46 1.11
N ALA A 75 -3.88 -24.21 1.26
CA ALA A 75 -3.20 -24.29 2.54
C ALA A 75 -3.67 -23.21 3.53
N LEU A 76 -3.88 -21.98 3.05
CA LEU A 76 -4.36 -20.85 3.86
C LEU A 76 -5.86 -20.90 4.14
N GLY A 77 -6.63 -21.52 3.23
CA GLY A 77 -8.09 -21.51 3.24
C GLY A 77 -8.72 -20.23 2.67
N TYR A 78 -7.91 -19.29 2.16
CA TYR A 78 -8.35 -18.02 1.59
C TYR A 78 -7.36 -17.45 0.56
N HIS A 79 -7.80 -16.46 -0.22
CA HIS A 79 -6.93 -15.66 -1.07
C HIS A 79 -6.23 -14.58 -0.24
N GLN A 80 -4.91 -14.53 -0.22
CA GLN A 80 -4.17 -13.54 0.58
C GLN A 80 -3.98 -12.24 -0.21
N MET A 81 -4.17 -11.13 0.48
CA MET A 81 -3.95 -9.77 -0.02
C MET A 81 -2.96 -9.06 0.91
N GLU A 82 -2.01 -8.33 0.34
CA GLU A 82 -1.17 -7.38 1.07
C GLU A 82 -1.66 -5.96 0.77
N ILE A 83 -1.91 -5.18 1.81
CA ILE A 83 -2.37 -3.80 1.72
C ILE A 83 -1.22 -2.87 2.10
N PHE A 84 -0.97 -1.86 1.28
CA PHE A 84 0.04 -0.83 1.50
C PHE A 84 -0.62 0.54 1.61
N VAL A 85 -0.61 1.17 2.78
CA VAL A 85 -1.11 2.53 2.99
C VAL A 85 0.09 3.50 3.04
N PRO A 86 0.20 4.50 2.14
CA PRO A 86 1.34 5.41 2.12
C PRO A 86 1.37 6.31 3.35
N ILE A 87 2.53 6.42 3.98
CA ILE A 87 2.77 7.22 5.17
C ILE A 87 4.07 8.02 5.07
N LYS A 88 4.21 9.04 5.91
CA LYS A 88 5.44 9.83 6.04
C LYS A 88 5.72 10.18 7.50
N ILE A 89 6.96 10.60 7.76
CA ILE A 89 7.35 11.09 9.08
C ILE A 89 6.59 12.39 9.38
N ARG A 90 5.93 12.44 10.52
CA ARG A 90 5.22 13.62 10.99
C ARG A 90 6.23 14.71 11.33
N SER A 91 6.08 15.89 10.71
CA SER A 91 7.09 16.96 10.73
C SER A 91 7.45 17.48 12.14
N ARG A 92 6.58 17.26 13.13
CA ARG A 92 6.76 17.77 14.50
C ARG A 92 7.67 16.92 15.40
N HIS A 93 8.08 15.71 15.01
CA HIS A 93 8.87 14.80 15.88
C HIS A 93 10.34 14.63 15.45
N TRP A 94 10.81 15.31 14.39
CA TRP A 94 12.18 15.14 13.87
C TRP A 94 13.22 16.14 14.44
N ARG A 95 12.97 16.82 15.56
CA ARG A 95 14.08 17.48 16.26
C ARG A 95 14.86 16.43 17.03
N LYS A 96 16.00 16.00 16.47
CA LYS A 96 17.08 15.40 17.24
C LYS A 96 17.39 16.33 18.41
N GLU A 97 17.25 15.85 19.64
CA GLU A 97 18.00 16.41 20.75
C GLU A 97 19.48 16.37 20.34
N GLY A 98 20.10 17.55 20.33
CA GLY A 98 21.52 17.72 20.01
C GLY A 98 22.42 17.36 21.18
#